data_AF-A0A518RID3-F1
#
_entry.id   AF-A0A518RID3-F1
#
_cell.length_a   1.000
_cell.length_b   1.000
_cell.length_c   1.000
_cell.angle_alpha   90.00
_cell.angle_beta   90.00
_cell.angle_gamma   90.00
#
_symmetry.space_group_name_H-M   'P 1'
#
loop_
_entity.id
_entity.type
_entity.pdbx_description
1 polymer ?
#
loop_
_entity_poly.entity_id
_entity_poly.type
_entity_poly.pdbx_seq_one_letter_code
_entity_poly.pdbx_strand_id
1 'polypeptide(L)'
;MVDPIGFKPVSNASRLTPVAPTAPVRAAEGATQAAQTSTAASLTQNAAASAPVDAERVARIKKAIADGKFPLVPSTVADRLLALKLQWNPNEQA
;
A
#
# COMPACT_ATOMS: atom_id res chain seq x y z
N MET A 1 -16.59 -0.22 -57.72
CA MET A 1 -17.82 -0.69 -57.04
C MET A 1 -17.38 -1.20 -55.69
N VAL A 2 -17.69 -0.48 -54.61
CA VAL A 2 -17.18 -0.76 -53.25
C VAL A 2 -18.33 -1.29 -52.42
N ASP A 3 -18.18 -2.48 -51.83
CA ASP A 3 -19.19 -3.09 -50.97
C ASP A 3 -19.23 -2.41 -49.59
N PRO A 4 -20.42 -2.20 -49.00
CA PRO A 4 -20.52 -1.63 -47.67
C PRO A 4 -20.11 -2.67 -46.61
N ILE A 5 -19.13 -2.31 -45.78
CA ILE A 5 -18.75 -3.09 -44.59
C ILE A 5 -19.77 -2.80 -43.48
N GLY A 6 -20.89 -3.51 -43.51
CA GLY A 6 -21.91 -3.46 -42.45
C GLY A 6 -21.46 -4.20 -41.19
N PHE A 7 -21.61 -3.56 -40.03
CA PHE A 7 -21.27 -4.13 -38.73
C PHE A 7 -22.21 -5.29 -38.40
N LYS A 8 -21.69 -6.53 -38.37
CA LYS A 8 -22.42 -7.68 -37.83
C LYS A 8 -22.10 -7.77 -36.33
N PRO A 9 -23.07 -7.62 -35.41
CA PRO A 9 -22.82 -7.91 -34.01
C PRO A 9 -22.59 -9.42 -33.88
N VAL A 10 -21.37 -9.81 -33.53
CA VAL A 10 -21.11 -11.18 -33.07
C VAL A 10 -21.76 -11.31 -31.71
N SER A 11 -22.78 -12.17 -31.61
CA SER A 11 -23.34 -12.59 -30.33
C SER A 11 -22.28 -13.39 -29.57
N ASN A 12 -21.48 -12.70 -28.76
CA ASN A 12 -20.61 -13.35 -27.81
C ASN A 12 -21.49 -13.93 -26.70
N ALA A 13 -21.96 -15.16 -26.90
CA ALA A 13 -22.45 -15.98 -25.80
C ALA A 13 -21.32 -16.04 -24.76
N SER A 14 -21.48 -15.25 -23.70
CA SER A 14 -20.55 -15.18 -22.58
C SER A 14 -20.47 -16.55 -21.91
N ARG A 15 -19.57 -17.40 -22.40
CA ARG A 15 -19.07 -18.53 -21.64
C ARG A 15 -18.20 -17.95 -20.54
N LEU A 16 -18.82 -17.66 -19.41
CA LEU A 16 -18.09 -17.39 -18.17
C LEU A 16 -17.33 -18.66 -17.81
N THR A 17 -16.03 -18.69 -18.12
CA THR A 17 -15.13 -19.70 -17.58
C THR A 17 -14.81 -19.35 -16.14
N PRO A 18 -14.79 -20.33 -15.21
CA PRO A 18 -14.40 -20.05 -13.83
C PRO A 18 -12.95 -19.57 -13.79
N VAL A 19 -12.67 -18.50 -13.04
CA VAL A 19 -11.30 -18.07 -12.74
C VAL A 19 -10.68 -19.10 -11.79
N ALA A 20 -9.51 -19.63 -12.16
CA ALA A 20 -8.77 -20.55 -11.28
C ALA A 20 -8.19 -19.78 -10.08
N PRO A 21 -8.13 -20.39 -8.88
CA PRO A 21 -7.56 -19.74 -7.71
C PRO A 21 -6.06 -19.49 -7.91
N THR A 22 -5.61 -18.29 -7.51
CA THR A 22 -4.20 -17.88 -7.57
C THR A 22 -3.37 -18.70 -6.58
N ALA A 23 -2.24 -19.22 -7.02
CA ALA A 23 -1.31 -19.96 -6.16
C ALA A 23 -0.72 -19.05 -5.06
N PRO A 24 -0.44 -19.59 -3.85
CA PRO A 24 0.17 -18.81 -2.79
C PRO A 24 1.61 -18.42 -3.19
N VAL A 25 1.98 -17.16 -2.89
CA VAL A 25 3.35 -16.67 -3.05
C VAL A 25 4.26 -17.42 -2.09
N ARG A 26 5.25 -18.13 -2.63
CA ARG A 26 6.27 -18.80 -1.84
C ARG A 26 7.14 -17.73 -1.19
N ALA A 27 7.19 -17.69 0.14
CA ALA A 27 8.13 -16.83 0.85
C ALA A 27 9.56 -17.17 0.39
N ALA A 28 10.35 -16.13 0.11
CA ALA A 28 11.74 -16.30 -0.29
C ALA A 28 12.51 -17.03 0.83
N GLU A 29 13.04 -18.20 0.49
CA GLU A 29 13.92 -18.96 1.38
C GLU A 29 15.20 -18.15 1.64
N GLY A 30 15.62 -18.15 2.90
CA GLY A 30 16.61 -17.24 3.46
C GLY A 30 17.88 -17.09 2.63
N ALA A 31 18.16 -15.84 2.25
CA ALA A 31 19.51 -15.43 1.90
C ALA A 31 20.30 -15.22 3.20
N THR A 32 20.85 -16.31 3.73
CA THR A 32 22.03 -16.23 4.61
C THR A 32 23.20 -15.70 3.79
N GLN A 33 23.25 -14.39 3.64
CA GLN A 33 24.48 -13.69 3.30
C GLN A 33 24.93 -13.00 4.58
N ALA A 34 25.88 -13.64 5.25
CA ALA A 34 26.64 -13.04 6.33
C ALA A 34 27.42 -11.84 5.77
N ALA A 35 26.73 -10.72 5.57
CA ALA A 35 27.36 -9.44 5.42
C ALA A 35 27.89 -9.07 6.79
N GLN A 36 29.20 -8.89 6.89
CA GLN A 36 29.87 -8.37 8.09
C GLN A 36 29.17 -7.06 8.45
N THR A 37 28.25 -7.14 9.41
CA THR A 37 27.41 -6.02 9.80
C THR A 37 28.30 -5.16 10.69
N SER A 38 28.86 -4.10 10.10
CA SER A 38 29.55 -3.06 10.87
C SER A 38 28.65 -2.64 12.03
N THR A 39 29.21 -2.39 13.22
CA THR A 39 28.45 -1.95 14.40
C THR A 39 27.56 -0.73 14.10
N ALA A 40 27.99 0.10 13.15
CA ALA A 40 27.20 1.20 12.60
C ALA A 40 25.91 0.76 11.88
N ALA A 41 25.94 -0.31 11.08
CA ALA A 41 24.75 -0.85 10.41
C ALA A 41 23.74 -1.41 11.42
N SER A 42 24.20 -2.11 12.47
CA SER A 42 23.33 -2.57 13.55
C SER A 42 22.70 -1.41 14.33
N LEU A 43 23.43 -0.32 14.58
CA LEU A 43 22.90 0.86 15.28
C LEU A 43 21.85 1.59 14.44
N THR A 44 22.10 1.76 13.14
CA THR A 44 21.15 2.37 12.21
C THR A 44 19.88 1.54 12.08
N GLN A 45 19.98 0.21 12.03
CA GLN A 45 18.81 -0.66 11.93
C GLN A 45 17.97 -0.68 13.22
N ASN A 46 18.60 -0.58 14.40
CA ASN A 46 17.87 -0.38 15.66
C ASN A 46 17.19 1.00 15.74
N ALA A 47 17.79 2.03 15.14
CA ALA A 47 17.20 3.36 15.05
C ALA A 47 16.03 3.45 14.05
N ALA A 48 16.02 2.58 13.02
CA ALA A 48 14.97 2.50 12.01
C ALA A 48 13.81 1.55 12.40
N ALA A 49 14.06 0.58 13.28
CA ALA A 49 13.11 -0.45 13.72
C ALA A 49 11.80 0.08 14.35
N SER A 50 11.75 1.33 14.79
CA SER A 50 10.50 1.96 15.18
C SER A 50 10.61 3.47 14.98
N ALA A 51 9.94 4.01 13.96
CA ALA A 51 9.62 5.42 13.95
C ALA A 51 9.01 5.79 15.32
N PRO A 52 9.34 6.96 15.90
CA PRO A 52 8.85 7.35 17.21
C PRO A 52 7.34 7.63 17.14
N VAL A 53 6.53 6.60 17.31
CA VAL A 53 5.06 6.71 17.36
C VAL A 53 4.65 7.06 18.78
N ASP A 54 3.99 8.20 18.94
CA ASP A 54 3.37 8.60 20.20
C ASP A 54 2.09 7.77 20.45
N ALA A 55 2.23 6.73 21.28
CA ALA A 55 1.14 5.82 21.65
C ALA A 55 -0.01 6.52 22.39
N GLU A 56 0.31 7.50 23.23
CA GLU A 56 -0.66 8.29 23.98
C GLU A 56 -1.52 9.15 23.04
N ARG A 57 -0.89 9.75 22.03
CA ARG A 57 -1.60 10.49 20.99
C ARG A 57 -2.53 9.58 20.18
N VAL A 58 -2.09 8.38 19.85
CA VAL A 58 -2.93 7.39 19.14
C VAL A 58 -4.15 7.02 19.99
N ALA A 59 -3.98 6.75 21.28
CA ALA A 59 -5.08 6.42 22.19
C ALA A 59 -6.11 7.56 22.29
N ARG A 60 -5.66 8.82 22.43
CA ARG A 60 -6.55 9.99 22.46
C ARG A 60 -7.34 10.16 21.16
N ILE A 61 -6.68 9.99 20.01
CA ILE A 61 -7.34 10.08 18.69
C ILE A 61 -8.39 8.97 18.54
N LYS A 62 -8.05 7.72 18.89
CA LYS A 62 -8.99 6.59 18.85
C LYS A 62 -10.25 6.86 19.69
N LYS A 63 -10.07 7.39 20.91
CA LYS A 63 -11.20 7.78 21.77
C LYS A 63 -12.07 8.87 21.12
N ALA A 64 -11.46 9.92 20.58
CA ALA A 64 -12.20 11.01 19.93
C ALA A 64 -13.00 10.54 18.70
N ILE A 65 -12.49 9.55 17.96
CA ILE A 65 -13.19 8.92 16.84
C ILE A 65 -14.39 8.12 17.35
N ALA A 66 -14.20 7.29 18.39
CA ALA A 66 -15.27 6.51 18.99
C ALA A 66 -16.40 7.40 19.56
N ASP A 67 -16.02 8.54 20.17
CA ASP A 67 -16.95 9.52 20.72
C ASP A 67 -17.61 10.40 19.63
N GLY A 68 -17.25 10.24 18.34
CA GLY A 68 -17.78 11.02 17.22
C GLY A 68 -17.36 12.50 17.21
N LYS A 69 -16.36 12.87 18.02
CA LYS A 69 -15.90 14.26 18.20
C LYS A 69 -14.65 14.59 17.40
N PHE A 70 -14.12 13.63 16.65
CA PHE A 70 -12.96 13.88 15.79
C PHE A 70 -13.39 14.73 14.58
N PRO A 71 -12.86 15.95 14.40
CA PRO A 71 -13.29 16.84 13.34
C PRO A 71 -12.81 16.34 11.96
N LEU A 72 -13.74 16.15 11.03
CA LEU A 72 -13.45 15.83 9.64
C LEU A 72 -13.59 17.09 8.79
N VAL A 73 -12.46 17.72 8.45
CA VAL A 73 -12.40 18.91 7.60
C VAL A 73 -11.87 18.50 6.22
N PRO A 74 -12.62 18.72 5.13
CA PRO A 74 -12.19 18.30 3.79
C PRO A 74 -10.81 18.82 3.38
N SER A 75 -10.49 20.07 3.73
CA SER A 75 -9.20 20.70 3.48
C SER A 75 -8.04 19.95 4.15
N THR A 76 -8.23 19.56 5.42
CA THR A 76 -7.21 18.80 6.16
C THR A 76 -6.96 17.42 5.55
N VAL A 77 -8.00 16.77 5.02
CA VAL A 77 -7.83 15.49 4.32
C VAL A 77 -7.04 15.70 3.03
N ALA A 78 -7.38 16.72 2.24
CA ALA A 78 -6.66 17.04 1.01
C ALA A 78 -5.17 17.34 1.27
N ASP A 79 -4.87 18.14 2.30
CA ASP A 79 -3.49 18.46 2.69
C ASP A 79 -2.69 17.22 3.08
N ARG A 80 -3.32 16.27 3.78
CA ARG A 80 -2.67 15.00 4.18
C ARG A 80 -2.41 14.10 2.98
N LEU A 81 -3.32 14.04 2.02
CA LEU A 81 -3.12 13.30 0.77
C LEU A 81 -2.02 13.91 -0.09
N LEU A 82 -1.94 15.25 -0.16
CA LEU A 82 -0.88 15.94 -0.87
C LEU A 82 0.47 15.75 -0.20
N ALA A 83 0.54 15.88 1.14
CA ALA A 83 1.75 15.63 1.90
C ALA A 83 2.26 14.20 1.70
N LEU A 84 1.37 13.21 1.73
CA LEU A 84 1.71 11.82 1.43
C LEU A 84 2.29 11.70 0.01
N LYS A 85 1.64 12.29 -1.00
CA LYS A 85 2.14 12.26 -2.38
C LYS A 85 3.53 12.88 -2.53
N LEU A 86 3.82 13.95 -1.80
CA LEU A 86 5.10 14.67 -1.89
C LEU A 86 6.22 14.03 -1.08
N GLN A 87 5.90 13.39 0.05
CA GLN A 87 6.88 12.87 1.01
C GLN A 87 7.02 11.34 0.95
N TRP A 88 6.20 10.66 0.13
CA TRP A 88 6.30 9.21 -0.01
C TRP A 88 7.62 8.84 -0.70
N ASN A 89 8.51 8.20 0.07
CA ASN A 89 9.69 7.54 -0.45
C ASN A 89 9.51 6.01 -0.40
N PRO A 90 9.16 5.35 -1.51
CA PRO A 90 8.92 3.90 -1.53
C PRO A 90 10.20 3.06 -1.36
N ASN A 91 11.38 3.69 -1.38
CA ASN A 91 12.68 3.04 -1.25
C ASN A 91 13.36 3.27 0.10
N GLU A 92 12.67 3.88 1.09
CA GLU A 92 13.18 3.84 2.47
C GLU A 92 13.07 2.40 2.99
N GLN A 93 14.23 1.77 3.20
CA GLN A 93 14.29 0.49 3.89
C GLN A 93 14.15 0.74 5.39
N ALA A 94 13.15 0.09 5.99
CA ALA A 94 12.82 0.15 7.41
C ALA A 94 13.93 -0.44 8.31
#